data_AF-W4KKN1-F1
#
_entry.id   AF-W4KKN1-F1
#
_cell.length_a   1.000
_cell.length_b   1.000
_cell.length_c   1.000
_cell.angle_alpha   90.00
_cell.angle_beta   90.00
_cell.angle_gamma   90.00
#
_symmetry.space_group_name_H-M   'P 1'
#
loop_
_entity.id
_entity.type
_entity.pdbx_description
1 polymer ?
#
loop_
_entity_poly.entity_id
_entity_poly.type
_entity_poly.pdbx_seq_one_letter_code
_entity_poly.pdbx_strand_id
1 'polypeptide(L)'
;MPVLRSTPFRITSAVVIVLISLHFILSSRSSFYSIASVLRKPMTVPGPPALSVSSHVSSPQPVDTDPPQRLANATFVILSRNSDLGPVMTSMQQIEDRFNSRHGYPWVILNDEPFTEEFKSRVRLMTDAPVSFGVIPSEQWLQPEWVDEAKAARVRHSMQLQRIPYGGSVSYRNMCRFQSGFFYRHELLQPYKYYWRVEPGVNYYCDLDYDPFVFMQENNKTYGFTVGLYEYKDTVMTLWDTVKDFMQEHPDLVPEDNMMKFISDDGGANYNLCHYWSNFEIADMDFWRGEAYSQFFDFLDRKGGFYYERWGDAPVHSIGASLFLRKEQTHFFEDIGYRHEPFQHCPQGDAWVRGRCSCNPSDNFDKSSYSCLARWEKLWV
;
A
#
# COMPACT_ATOMS: atom_id res chain seq x y z
N MET A 1 -56.54 26.62 -35.89
CA MET A 1 -55.34 27.18 -35.24
C MET A 1 -55.65 27.43 -33.77
N PRO A 2 -55.14 26.63 -32.81
CA PRO A 2 -55.21 26.97 -31.40
C PRO A 2 -53.91 27.67 -30.98
N VAL A 3 -54.07 28.86 -30.38
CA VAL A 3 -53.02 29.71 -29.82
C VAL A 3 -52.47 29.04 -28.56
N LEU A 4 -51.18 28.69 -28.56
CA LEU A 4 -50.46 28.27 -27.35
C LEU A 4 -50.38 29.45 -26.36
N ARG A 5 -51.18 29.41 -25.30
CA ARG A 5 -50.98 30.23 -24.10
C ARG A 5 -49.77 29.67 -23.33
N SER A 6 -48.62 30.32 -23.47
CA SER A 6 -47.47 30.10 -22.59
C SER A 6 -47.80 30.63 -21.20
N THR A 7 -47.90 29.73 -20.22
CA THR A 7 -48.15 30.08 -18.83
C THR A 7 -46.95 30.80 -18.20
N PRO A 8 -47.13 31.97 -17.54
CA PRO A 8 -46.05 32.75 -16.93
C PRO A 8 -45.26 31.96 -15.88
N PHE A 9 -45.85 30.89 -15.34
CA PHE A 9 -45.24 30.00 -14.36
C PHE A 9 -44.05 29.18 -14.90
N ARG A 10 -44.05 28.83 -16.19
CA ARG A 10 -42.93 28.07 -16.79
C ARG A 10 -41.71 28.94 -17.03
N ILE A 11 -41.93 30.21 -17.33
CA ILE A 11 -40.86 31.19 -17.55
C ILE A 11 -40.19 31.52 -16.21
N THR A 12 -40.97 31.72 -15.14
CA THR A 12 -40.40 31.95 -13.80
C THR A 12 -39.61 30.76 -13.27
N SER A 13 -40.08 29.52 -13.46
CA SER A 13 -39.31 28.33 -13.06
C SER A 13 -38.00 28.19 -13.83
N ALA A 14 -37.99 28.48 -15.15
CA ALA A 14 -36.77 28.44 -15.94
C ALA A 14 -35.75 29.52 -15.53
N VAL A 15 -36.22 30.74 -15.22
CA VAL A 15 -35.36 31.83 -14.73
C VAL A 15 -34.74 31.50 -13.38
N VAL A 16 -35.51 30.90 -12.45
CA VAL A 16 -34.98 30.50 -11.14
C VAL A 16 -33.92 29.41 -11.26
N ILE A 17 -34.12 28.41 -12.12
CA ILE A 17 -33.11 27.36 -12.36
C ILE A 17 -31.83 27.97 -12.94
N VAL A 18 -31.94 28.87 -13.93
CA VAL A 18 -30.77 29.55 -14.51
C VAL A 18 -30.03 30.38 -13.47
N LEU A 19 -30.75 31.11 -12.59
CA LEU A 19 -30.13 31.90 -11.52
C LEU A 19 -29.43 31.04 -10.48
N ILE A 20 -30.00 29.88 -10.12
CA ILE A 20 -29.36 28.91 -9.21
C ILE A 20 -28.11 28.30 -9.86
N SER A 21 -28.19 27.93 -11.14
CA SER A 21 -27.03 27.42 -11.88
C SER A 21 -25.93 28.47 -12.03
N LEU A 22 -26.28 29.74 -12.30
CA LEU A 22 -25.31 30.85 -12.35
C LEU A 22 -24.68 31.11 -10.98
N HIS A 23 -25.47 31.07 -9.90
CA HIS A 23 -24.94 31.21 -8.54
C HIS A 23 -23.97 30.07 -8.19
N PHE A 24 -24.27 28.83 -8.59
CA PHE A 24 -23.39 27.68 -8.37
C PHE A 24 -22.10 27.75 -9.21
N ILE A 25 -22.18 28.24 -10.45
CA ILE A 25 -20.99 28.48 -11.30
C ILE A 25 -20.13 29.64 -10.77
N LEU A 26 -20.75 30.69 -10.23
CA LEU A 26 -20.03 31.82 -9.64
C LEU A 26 -19.44 31.49 -8.26
N SER A 27 -20.11 30.69 -7.43
CA SER A 27 -19.61 30.27 -6.12
C SER A 27 -18.51 29.20 -6.21
N SER A 28 -18.57 28.33 -7.22
CA SER A 28 -17.50 27.37 -7.52
C SER A 28 -16.26 28.01 -8.16
N ARG A 29 -16.36 29.25 -8.66
CA ARG A 29 -15.22 30.05 -9.15
C ARG A 29 -14.64 31.01 -8.11
N SER A 30 -15.30 31.25 -6.98
CA SER A 30 -14.80 32.12 -5.92
C SER A 30 -13.78 31.48 -4.97
N SER A 31 -13.44 30.19 -5.12
CA SER A 31 -12.29 29.58 -4.42
C SER A 31 -10.97 29.61 -5.21
N PHE A 32 -10.92 30.29 -6.37
CA PHE A 32 -9.69 30.41 -7.17
C PHE A 32 -9.32 31.85 -7.59
N TYR A 33 -9.93 32.88 -6.98
CA TYR A 33 -9.51 34.29 -7.16
C TYR A 33 -9.37 35.02 -5.83
N SER A 34 -8.32 34.69 -5.08
CA SER A 34 -7.72 35.60 -4.09
C SER A 34 -6.24 35.29 -3.86
N ILE A 35 -5.44 35.26 -4.94
CA ILE A 35 -3.99 35.52 -4.91
C ILE A 35 -3.60 36.27 -6.18
N ALA A 36 -4.15 37.47 -6.39
CA ALA A 36 -3.69 38.36 -7.46
C ALA A 36 -4.12 39.82 -7.22
N SER A 37 -3.74 40.43 -6.08
CA SER A 37 -3.51 41.88 -5.98
C SER A 37 -3.23 42.31 -4.53
N VAL A 38 -1.97 42.21 -4.09
CA VAL A 38 -1.46 43.10 -3.04
C VAL A 38 -0.14 43.70 -3.52
N LEU A 39 -0.29 44.90 -4.09
CA LEU A 39 0.62 46.05 -4.03
C LEU A 39 2.11 45.84 -4.37
N ARG A 40 2.45 46.17 -5.63
CA ARG A 40 3.77 46.70 -6.00
C ARG A 40 4.00 48.05 -5.30
N LYS A 41 4.96 48.11 -4.40
CA LYS A 41 5.79 49.31 -4.13
C LYS A 41 7.26 48.91 -4.30
N PRO A 42 8.11 49.73 -4.96
CA PRO A 42 9.52 49.41 -5.08
C PRO A 42 10.20 49.68 -3.75
N MET A 43 10.74 48.63 -3.13
CA MET A 43 11.55 48.71 -1.93
C MET A 43 13.00 48.43 -2.35
N THR A 44 13.84 49.46 -2.34
CA THR A 44 15.30 49.35 -2.47
C THR A 44 15.83 48.63 -1.23
N VAL A 45 16.31 47.40 -1.42
CA VAL A 45 16.99 46.61 -0.38
C VAL A 45 18.51 46.81 -0.55
N PRO A 46 19.26 47.21 0.49
CA PRO A 46 20.72 47.24 0.45
C PRO A 46 21.27 45.82 0.30
N GLY A 47 22.29 45.65 -0.54
CA GLY A 47 22.94 44.36 -0.76
C GLY A 47 23.52 43.76 0.53
N PRO A 48 23.61 42.43 0.64
CA PRO A 48 24.14 41.77 1.84
C PRO A 48 25.63 42.12 2.02
N PRO A 49 26.13 42.24 3.26
CA PRO A 49 27.55 42.40 3.50
C PRO A 49 28.29 41.15 3.04
N ALA A 50 29.42 41.36 2.35
CA ALA A 50 30.30 40.29 1.90
C ALA A 50 30.80 39.48 3.11
N LEU A 51 30.30 38.25 3.26
CA LEU A 51 30.86 37.28 4.18
C LEU A 51 32.17 36.76 3.57
N SER A 52 33.29 37.09 4.20
CA SER A 52 34.59 36.48 3.91
C SER A 52 34.53 35.00 4.26
N VAL A 53 34.45 34.14 3.25
CA VAL A 53 34.59 32.69 3.41
C VAL A 53 36.05 32.39 3.77
N SER A 54 36.29 31.96 5.00
CA SER A 54 37.58 31.41 5.41
C SER A 54 37.78 30.07 4.68
N SER A 55 38.80 30.00 3.82
CA SER A 55 39.21 28.79 3.13
C SER A 55 39.98 27.87 4.08
N HIS A 56 39.27 27.11 4.91
CA HIS A 56 39.80 25.86 5.44
C HIS A 56 39.31 24.71 4.57
N VAL A 57 40.07 24.44 3.50
CA VAL A 57 40.00 23.20 2.76
C VAL A 57 40.50 22.10 3.69
N SER A 58 39.59 21.40 4.35
CA SER A 58 39.91 20.10 4.92
C SER A 58 40.01 19.11 3.77
N SER A 59 41.17 18.48 3.62
CA SER A 59 41.39 17.35 2.73
C SER A 59 40.29 16.28 2.96
N PRO A 60 39.78 15.62 1.92
CA PRO A 60 38.90 14.48 2.13
C PRO A 60 39.71 13.38 2.82
N GLN A 61 39.32 13.04 4.04
CA GLN A 61 39.77 11.83 4.71
C GLN A 61 39.31 10.63 3.85
N PRO A 62 40.11 9.55 3.76
CA PRO A 62 39.66 8.33 3.13
C PRO A 62 38.38 7.88 3.82
N VAL A 63 37.32 7.61 3.04
CA VAL A 63 36.15 6.91 3.55
C VAL A 63 36.66 5.54 3.99
N ASP A 64 36.66 5.28 5.30
CA ASP A 64 36.81 3.93 5.83
C ASP A 64 35.69 3.11 5.18
N THR A 65 36.03 2.32 4.18
CA THR A 65 35.09 1.37 3.60
C THR A 65 34.94 0.28 4.63
N ASP A 66 33.85 0.35 5.40
CA ASP A 66 33.37 -0.80 6.14
C ASP A 66 33.40 -2.03 5.23
N PRO A 67 33.78 -3.22 5.74
CA PRO A 67 33.70 -4.44 4.96
C PRO A 67 32.30 -4.56 4.36
N PRO A 68 32.16 -5.03 3.11
CA PRO A 68 30.87 -5.05 2.42
C PRO A 68 29.83 -5.72 3.31
N GLN A 69 28.83 -4.95 3.72
CA GLN A 69 27.76 -5.40 4.59
C GLN A 69 27.11 -6.61 3.93
N ARG A 70 27.02 -7.72 4.66
CA ARG A 70 26.45 -8.96 4.13
C ARG A 70 24.95 -8.75 3.89
N LEU A 71 24.58 -8.48 2.64
CA LEU A 71 23.19 -8.32 2.21
C LEU A 71 22.41 -9.64 2.39
N ALA A 72 21.12 -9.51 2.70
CA ALA A 72 20.18 -10.63 2.68
C ALA A 72 19.83 -11.01 1.22
N ASN A 73 19.23 -12.18 1.02
CA ASN A 73 18.66 -12.53 -0.29
C ASN A 73 17.28 -11.88 -0.45
N ALA A 74 17.23 -10.66 -0.98
CA ALA A 74 16.01 -9.85 -1.02
C ALA A 74 15.86 -9.00 -2.29
N THR A 75 14.64 -8.54 -2.54
CA THR A 75 14.30 -7.60 -3.62
C THR A 75 13.18 -6.66 -3.19
N PHE A 76 13.09 -5.49 -3.82
CA PHE A 76 11.85 -4.73 -3.86
C PHE A 76 10.92 -5.32 -4.92
N VAL A 77 9.61 -5.24 -4.68
CA VAL A 77 8.58 -5.62 -5.64
C VAL A 77 7.54 -4.51 -5.79
N ILE A 78 7.24 -4.16 -7.04
CA ILE A 78 6.18 -3.22 -7.40
C ILE A 78 5.24 -3.92 -8.38
N LEU A 79 3.93 -3.87 -8.12
CA LEU A 79 2.90 -4.12 -9.13
C LEU A 79 2.41 -2.76 -9.63
N SER A 80 2.54 -2.49 -10.92
CA SER A 80 2.16 -1.19 -11.49
C SER A 80 1.77 -1.28 -12.95
N ARG A 81 1.02 -0.29 -13.42
CA ARG A 81 0.70 -0.13 -14.84
C ARG A 81 1.68 0.84 -15.48
N ASN A 82 1.72 0.82 -16.82
CA ASN A 82 2.41 1.85 -17.60
C ASN A 82 1.98 3.29 -17.22
N SER A 83 0.71 3.49 -16.85
CA SER A 83 0.18 4.79 -16.43
C SER A 83 0.75 5.31 -15.10
N ASP A 84 1.35 4.42 -14.31
CA ASP A 84 1.79 4.74 -12.95
C ASP A 84 3.25 5.19 -12.90
N LEU A 85 3.87 5.46 -14.06
CA LEU A 85 5.29 5.83 -14.17
C LEU A 85 5.70 6.95 -13.22
N GLY A 86 4.96 8.06 -13.19
CA GLY A 86 5.25 9.18 -12.28
C GLY A 86 5.22 8.76 -10.81
N PRO A 87 4.10 8.21 -10.32
CA PRO A 87 3.99 7.67 -8.97
C PRO A 87 5.04 6.61 -8.60
N VAL A 88 5.40 5.69 -9.52
CA VAL A 88 6.47 4.70 -9.32
C VAL A 88 7.82 5.38 -9.13
N MET A 89 8.18 6.34 -9.99
CA MET A 89 9.43 7.08 -9.86
C MET A 89 9.50 7.83 -8.53
N THR A 90 8.40 8.40 -8.05
CA THR A 90 8.37 9.07 -6.73
C THR A 90 8.59 8.09 -5.58
N SER A 91 7.94 6.93 -5.59
CA SER A 91 8.14 5.90 -4.56
C SER A 91 9.59 5.40 -4.56
N MET A 92 10.14 5.08 -5.74
CA MET A 92 11.51 4.60 -5.89
C MET A 92 12.53 5.63 -5.42
N GLN A 93 12.40 6.90 -5.83
CA GLN A 93 13.31 7.97 -5.39
C GLN A 93 13.40 8.03 -3.86
N GLN A 94 12.26 7.97 -3.18
CA GLN A 94 12.24 8.06 -1.72
C GLN A 94 12.89 6.85 -1.06
N ILE A 95 12.68 5.63 -1.57
CA ILE A 95 13.40 4.46 -1.05
C ILE A 95 14.90 4.56 -1.30
N GLU A 96 15.32 4.99 -2.49
CA GLU A 96 16.72 5.18 -2.84
C GLU A 96 17.38 6.21 -1.92
N ASP A 97 16.78 7.39 -1.74
CA ASP A 97 17.28 8.46 -0.87
C ASP A 97 17.41 7.99 0.59
N ARG A 98 16.37 7.29 1.08
CA ARG A 98 16.24 6.94 2.50
C ARG A 98 16.98 5.66 2.87
N PHE A 99 17.27 4.79 1.92
CA PHE A 99 17.80 3.45 2.19
C PHE A 99 18.63 2.89 1.04
N ASN A 100 18.02 2.61 -0.11
CA ASN A 100 18.57 1.63 -1.04
C ASN A 100 19.82 2.08 -1.79
N SER A 101 20.09 3.38 -1.90
CA SER A 101 21.31 3.88 -2.56
C SER A 101 22.59 3.42 -1.83
N ARG A 102 22.48 2.99 -0.57
CA ARG A 102 23.58 2.45 0.24
C ARG A 102 23.72 0.93 0.19
N HIS A 103 22.66 0.22 -0.21
CA HIS A 103 22.58 -1.24 -0.13
C HIS A 103 22.49 -1.92 -1.51
N GLY A 104 21.89 -1.27 -2.51
CA GLY A 104 21.84 -1.78 -3.88
C GLY A 104 20.97 -3.03 -4.07
N TYR A 105 19.91 -3.20 -3.29
CA TYR A 105 18.97 -4.30 -3.50
C TYR A 105 18.23 -4.14 -4.85
N PRO A 106 18.01 -5.25 -5.57
CA PRO A 106 17.35 -5.21 -6.87
C PRO A 106 15.86 -4.86 -6.76
N TRP A 107 15.30 -4.44 -7.88
CA TRP A 107 13.88 -4.14 -8.06
C TRP A 107 13.25 -5.11 -9.06
N VAL A 108 12.09 -5.65 -8.72
CA VAL A 108 11.23 -6.40 -9.63
C VAL A 108 9.94 -5.63 -9.82
N ILE A 109 9.62 -5.25 -11.05
CA ILE A 109 8.39 -4.53 -11.39
C ILE A 109 7.53 -5.42 -12.29
N LEU A 110 6.31 -5.69 -11.85
CA LEU A 110 5.35 -6.56 -12.52
C LEU A 110 4.16 -5.75 -13.04
N ASN A 111 3.57 -6.21 -14.16
CA ASN A 111 2.37 -5.64 -14.77
C ASN A 111 1.60 -6.74 -15.49
N ASP A 112 0.28 -6.59 -15.61
CA ASP A 112 -0.56 -7.48 -16.41
C ASP A 112 -0.42 -7.24 -17.93
N GLU A 113 0.25 -6.16 -18.32
CA GLU A 113 0.62 -5.85 -19.69
C GLU A 113 2.14 -5.65 -19.85
N PRO A 114 2.70 -5.78 -21.07
CA PRO A 114 4.07 -5.39 -21.34
C PRO A 114 4.35 -3.92 -20.96
N PHE A 115 5.44 -3.68 -20.22
CA PHE A 115 5.92 -2.33 -19.97
C PHE A 115 6.44 -1.67 -21.25
N THR A 116 6.13 -0.39 -21.44
CA THR A 116 6.66 0.42 -22.54
C THR A 116 8.16 0.68 -22.35
N GLU A 117 8.86 0.96 -23.45
CA GLU A 117 10.28 1.33 -23.37
C GLU A 117 10.50 2.68 -22.66
N GLU A 118 9.54 3.60 -22.72
CA GLU A 118 9.56 4.82 -21.91
C GLU A 118 9.57 4.47 -20.42
N PHE A 119 8.65 3.61 -19.98
CA PHE A 119 8.58 3.21 -18.58
C PHE A 119 9.90 2.58 -18.12
N LYS A 120 10.40 1.57 -18.86
CA LYS A 120 11.63 0.86 -18.50
C LYS A 120 12.84 1.78 -18.47
N SER A 121 13.00 2.65 -19.47
CA SER A 121 14.15 3.57 -19.56
C SER A 121 14.15 4.58 -18.42
N ARG A 122 12.99 5.17 -18.07
CA ARG A 122 12.90 6.17 -17.01
C ARG A 122 13.04 5.57 -15.62
N VAL A 123 12.49 4.38 -15.38
CA VAL A 123 12.68 3.67 -14.11
C VAL A 123 14.15 3.31 -13.88
N ARG A 124 14.86 2.84 -14.90
CA ARG A 124 16.29 2.50 -14.78
C ARG A 124 17.19 3.68 -14.42
N LEU A 125 16.76 4.92 -14.66
CA LEU A 125 17.50 6.12 -14.26
C LEU A 125 17.36 6.44 -12.77
N MET A 126 16.43 5.79 -12.05
CA MET A 126 16.16 6.09 -10.65
C MET A 126 17.12 5.41 -9.68
N THR A 127 17.87 4.40 -10.13
CA THR A 127 18.70 3.56 -9.25
C THR A 127 19.88 2.98 -10.03
N ASP A 128 21.00 2.76 -9.35
CA ASP A 128 22.13 2.00 -9.86
C ASP A 128 21.94 0.47 -9.63
N ALA A 129 20.93 0.07 -8.84
CA ALA A 129 20.63 -1.32 -8.57
C ALA A 129 19.97 -2.02 -9.79
N PRO A 130 20.09 -3.36 -9.92
CA PRO A 130 19.45 -4.09 -11.00
C PRO A 130 17.92 -3.95 -10.97
N VAL A 131 17.31 -3.70 -12.13
CA VAL A 131 15.85 -3.62 -12.29
C VAL A 131 15.37 -4.66 -13.32
N SER A 132 14.44 -5.51 -12.90
CA SER A 132 13.77 -6.50 -13.75
C SER A 132 12.31 -6.12 -13.99
N PHE A 133 11.83 -6.31 -15.20
CA PHE A 133 10.45 -6.03 -15.61
C PHE A 133 9.79 -7.33 -16.06
N GLY A 134 8.69 -7.71 -15.40
CA GLY A 134 7.94 -8.94 -15.69
C GLY A 134 6.53 -8.65 -16.18
N VAL A 135 6.04 -9.52 -17.07
CA VAL A 135 4.62 -9.56 -17.45
C VAL A 135 3.97 -10.73 -16.74
N ILE A 136 2.87 -10.49 -16.06
CA ILE A 136 2.16 -11.51 -15.29
C ILE A 136 1.51 -12.49 -16.28
N PRO A 137 1.73 -13.82 -16.11
CA PRO A 137 1.02 -14.82 -16.90
C PRO A 137 -0.49 -14.67 -16.76
N SER A 138 -1.22 -14.79 -17.86
CA SER A 138 -2.67 -14.52 -17.88
C SER A 138 -3.45 -15.43 -16.93
N GLU A 139 -3.01 -16.66 -16.72
CA GLU A 139 -3.59 -17.63 -15.78
C GLU A 139 -3.44 -17.23 -14.30
N GLN A 140 -2.46 -16.37 -13.98
CA GLN A 140 -2.22 -15.84 -12.65
C GLN A 140 -2.96 -14.52 -12.39
N TRP A 141 -3.37 -13.82 -13.45
CA TRP A 141 -4.05 -12.52 -13.36
C TRP A 141 -5.57 -12.61 -13.60
N LEU A 142 -5.98 -13.32 -14.65
CA LEU A 142 -7.37 -13.31 -15.10
C LEU A 142 -8.27 -14.13 -14.17
N GLN A 143 -9.55 -13.79 -14.24
CA GLN A 143 -10.61 -14.50 -13.54
C GLN A 143 -10.66 -15.97 -13.97
N PRO A 144 -10.64 -16.92 -13.02
CA PRO A 144 -10.71 -18.34 -13.35
C PRO A 144 -12.03 -18.76 -14.00
N GLU A 145 -11.98 -19.80 -14.83
CA GLU A 145 -13.14 -20.29 -15.60
C GLU A 145 -14.30 -20.81 -14.73
N TRP A 146 -14.03 -21.27 -13.50
CA TRP A 146 -15.07 -21.76 -12.59
C TRP A 146 -15.89 -20.65 -11.94
N VAL A 147 -15.50 -19.37 -12.12
CA VAL A 147 -16.26 -18.23 -11.64
C VAL A 147 -17.41 -17.93 -12.60
N ASP A 148 -18.66 -17.99 -12.11
CA ASP A 148 -19.85 -17.50 -12.81
C ASP A 148 -19.76 -15.99 -12.98
N GLU A 149 -19.35 -15.56 -14.17
CA GLU A 149 -19.18 -14.15 -14.50
C GLU A 149 -20.49 -13.36 -14.44
N ALA A 150 -21.65 -13.97 -14.74
CA ALA A 150 -22.92 -13.29 -14.60
C ALA A 150 -23.24 -12.99 -13.13
N LYS A 151 -22.91 -13.91 -12.22
CA LYS A 151 -23.02 -13.68 -10.77
C LYS A 151 -22.03 -12.62 -10.30
N ALA A 152 -20.76 -12.72 -10.70
CA ALA A 152 -19.74 -11.74 -10.33
C ALA A 152 -20.11 -10.33 -10.83
N ALA A 153 -20.60 -10.19 -12.06
CA ALA A 153 -21.06 -8.91 -12.60
C ALA A 153 -22.20 -8.29 -11.79
N ARG A 154 -23.17 -9.10 -11.32
CA ARG A 154 -24.26 -8.61 -10.44
C ARG A 154 -23.72 -8.08 -9.11
N VAL A 155 -22.77 -8.78 -8.50
CA VAL A 155 -22.11 -8.35 -7.26
C VAL A 155 -21.37 -7.03 -7.49
N ARG A 156 -20.56 -6.94 -8.56
CA ARG A 156 -19.81 -5.72 -8.90
C ARG A 156 -20.74 -4.53 -9.07
N HIS A 157 -21.85 -4.70 -9.79
CA HIS A 157 -22.86 -3.66 -9.96
C HIS A 157 -23.50 -3.26 -8.63
N SER A 158 -23.85 -4.22 -7.77
CA SER A 158 -24.42 -3.95 -6.45
C SER A 158 -23.45 -3.16 -5.55
N MET A 159 -22.19 -3.59 -5.46
CA MET A 159 -21.16 -2.91 -4.67
C MET A 159 -20.83 -1.51 -5.21
N GLN A 160 -20.89 -1.31 -6.53
CA GLN A 160 -20.74 0.01 -7.15
C GLN A 160 -21.88 0.95 -6.72
N LEU A 161 -23.13 0.47 -6.71
CA LEU A 161 -24.28 1.26 -6.25
C LEU A 161 -24.20 1.61 -4.76
N GLN A 162 -23.61 0.72 -3.94
CA GLN A 162 -23.31 0.95 -2.53
C GLN A 162 -22.11 1.89 -2.29
N ARG A 163 -21.42 2.32 -3.35
CA ARG A 163 -20.21 3.16 -3.29
C ARG A 163 -19.07 2.53 -2.48
N ILE A 164 -19.00 1.21 -2.47
CA ILE A 164 -17.84 0.49 -1.93
C ILE A 164 -16.63 0.82 -2.83
N PRO A 165 -15.48 1.26 -2.25
CA PRO A 165 -14.28 1.54 -3.04
C PRO A 165 -13.94 0.37 -3.96
N TYR A 166 -13.69 0.64 -5.24
CA TYR A 166 -13.43 -0.39 -6.25
C TYR A 166 -14.52 -1.48 -6.41
N GLY A 167 -15.72 -1.26 -5.87
CA GLY A 167 -16.81 -2.25 -5.86
C GLY A 167 -17.17 -2.77 -7.25
N GLY A 168 -17.14 -1.90 -8.27
CA GLY A 168 -17.40 -2.25 -9.67
C GLY A 168 -16.20 -2.78 -10.47
N SER A 169 -14.99 -2.83 -9.90
CA SER A 169 -13.75 -3.07 -10.65
C SER A 169 -13.41 -4.55 -10.77
N VAL A 170 -13.20 -5.03 -12.01
CA VAL A 170 -12.66 -6.38 -12.29
C VAL A 170 -11.16 -6.41 -12.03
N SER A 171 -10.42 -5.45 -12.58
CA SER A 171 -8.96 -5.41 -12.46
C SER A 171 -8.49 -5.31 -11.01
N TYR A 172 -9.27 -4.66 -10.13
CA TYR A 172 -8.94 -4.59 -8.71
C TYR A 172 -9.07 -5.95 -8.01
N ARG A 173 -10.06 -6.77 -8.39
CA ARG A 173 -10.22 -8.13 -7.87
C ARG A 173 -9.13 -9.07 -8.37
N ASN A 174 -8.75 -8.93 -9.64
CA ASN A 174 -7.58 -9.62 -10.20
C ASN A 174 -6.32 -9.25 -9.41
N MET A 175 -6.11 -7.95 -9.12
CA MET A 175 -5.01 -7.49 -8.29
C MET A 175 -5.02 -8.12 -6.90
N CYS A 176 -6.15 -8.08 -6.19
CA CYS A 176 -6.24 -8.67 -4.84
C CYS A 176 -5.97 -10.19 -4.87
N ARG A 177 -6.49 -10.91 -5.87
CA ARG A 177 -6.21 -12.34 -6.05
C ARG A 177 -4.73 -12.60 -6.37
N PHE A 178 -4.14 -11.79 -7.27
CA PHE A 178 -2.73 -11.90 -7.66
C PHE A 178 -1.79 -11.67 -6.47
N GLN A 179 -2.04 -10.61 -5.68
CA GLN A 179 -1.26 -10.34 -4.48
C GLN A 179 -1.47 -11.43 -3.41
N SER A 180 -2.67 -11.98 -3.27
CA SER A 180 -2.92 -13.08 -2.31
C SER A 180 -2.22 -14.39 -2.69
N GLY A 181 -2.11 -14.71 -3.97
CA GLY A 181 -1.83 -16.09 -4.41
C GLY A 181 -0.66 -16.29 -5.35
N PHE A 182 -0.20 -15.25 -6.03
CA PHE A 182 0.59 -15.45 -7.25
C PHE A 182 1.85 -14.62 -7.37
N PHE A 183 1.94 -13.42 -6.77
CA PHE A 183 3.14 -12.58 -6.96
C PHE A 183 4.43 -13.34 -6.59
N TYR A 184 4.46 -14.01 -5.43
CA TYR A 184 5.60 -14.80 -4.96
C TYR A 184 5.90 -16.06 -5.80
N ARG A 185 5.01 -16.41 -6.73
CA ARG A 185 5.15 -17.52 -7.70
C ARG A 185 5.69 -17.06 -9.06
N HIS A 186 5.79 -15.75 -9.29
CA HIS A 186 6.36 -15.21 -10.53
C HIS A 186 7.83 -15.62 -10.67
N GLU A 187 8.28 -15.92 -11.90
CA GLU A 187 9.63 -16.45 -12.16
C GLU A 187 10.74 -15.51 -11.66
N LEU A 188 10.57 -14.20 -11.83
CA LEU A 188 11.51 -13.17 -11.37
C LEU A 188 11.62 -13.09 -9.85
N LEU A 189 10.66 -13.65 -9.10
CA LEU A 189 10.68 -13.63 -7.64
C LEU A 189 11.20 -14.94 -7.02
N GLN A 190 11.32 -16.02 -7.81
CA GLN A 190 11.82 -17.32 -7.32
C GLN A 190 13.23 -17.27 -6.72
N PRO A 191 14.18 -16.47 -7.24
CA PRO A 191 15.53 -16.43 -6.67
C PRO A 191 15.61 -15.81 -5.28
N TYR A 192 14.61 -15.02 -4.87
CA TYR A 192 14.67 -14.22 -3.64
C TYR A 192 13.97 -14.92 -2.47
N LYS A 193 14.49 -14.65 -1.26
CA LYS A 193 13.89 -15.08 0.00
C LYS A 193 12.96 -14.01 0.55
N TYR A 194 13.44 -12.77 0.70
CA TYR A 194 12.63 -11.67 1.20
C TYR A 194 12.15 -10.76 0.07
N TYR A 195 10.99 -10.13 0.26
CA TYR A 195 10.53 -9.02 -0.56
C TYR A 195 10.16 -7.82 0.30
N TRP A 196 10.32 -6.62 -0.25
CA TRP A 196 9.68 -5.41 0.24
C TRP A 196 8.67 -4.93 -0.81
N ARG A 197 7.38 -5.01 -0.50
CA ARG A 197 6.32 -4.48 -1.37
C ARG A 197 6.27 -2.97 -1.31
N VAL A 198 6.26 -2.37 -2.50
CA VAL A 198 6.21 -0.93 -2.70
C VAL A 198 5.10 -0.63 -3.70
N GLU A 199 4.19 0.28 -3.34
CA GLU A 199 3.12 0.73 -4.23
C GLU A 199 3.49 2.06 -4.92
N PRO A 200 2.91 2.36 -6.09
CA PRO A 200 3.07 3.68 -6.71
C PRO A 200 2.47 4.80 -5.84
N GLY A 201 3.19 5.92 -5.69
CA GLY A 201 2.68 7.11 -5.01
C GLY A 201 2.68 7.06 -3.48
N VAL A 202 3.55 6.23 -2.89
CA VAL A 202 3.78 6.20 -1.44
C VAL A 202 4.85 7.21 -1.02
N ASN A 203 4.96 7.47 0.28
CA ASN A 203 6.03 8.29 0.84
C ASN A 203 6.80 7.55 1.94
N TYR A 204 8.11 7.74 1.96
CA TYR A 204 9.05 7.29 2.99
C TYR A 204 9.72 8.49 3.63
N TYR A 205 9.50 8.67 4.92
CA TYR A 205 9.83 9.91 5.60
C TYR A 205 11.16 9.91 6.32
N CYS A 206 11.69 8.74 6.62
CA CYS A 206 12.80 8.53 7.54
C CYS A 206 13.95 7.79 6.85
N ASP A 207 15.18 8.19 7.15
CA ASP A 207 16.39 7.48 6.77
C ASP A 207 16.52 6.20 7.61
N LEU A 208 16.99 5.12 6.98
CA LEU A 208 17.31 3.87 7.65
C LEU A 208 18.83 3.70 7.73
N ASP A 209 19.34 3.63 8.96
CA ASP A 209 20.76 3.43 9.28
C ASP A 209 21.14 1.94 9.46
N TYR A 210 20.19 1.05 9.24
CA TYR A 210 20.36 -0.40 9.23
C TYR A 210 19.66 -1.01 8.02
N ASP A 211 19.89 -2.30 7.80
CA ASP A 211 19.27 -3.08 6.72
C ASP A 211 18.06 -3.86 7.25
N PRO A 212 16.82 -3.50 6.87
CA PRO A 212 15.61 -4.20 7.33
C PRO A 212 15.56 -5.67 6.92
N PHE A 213 16.13 -6.05 5.78
CA PHE A 213 16.14 -7.44 5.35
C PHE A 213 17.11 -8.27 6.20
N VAL A 214 18.29 -7.72 6.49
CA VAL A 214 19.24 -8.36 7.42
C VAL A 214 18.64 -8.45 8.81
N PHE A 215 17.98 -7.39 9.29
CA PHE A 215 17.25 -7.42 10.55
C PHE A 215 16.21 -8.55 10.59
N MET A 216 15.40 -8.69 9.54
CA MET A 216 14.39 -9.75 9.46
C MET A 216 15.05 -11.13 9.50
N GLN A 217 16.14 -11.32 8.76
CA GLN A 217 16.88 -12.59 8.70
C GLN A 217 17.54 -12.94 10.05
N GLU A 218 18.24 -12.01 10.68
CA GLU A 218 18.98 -12.25 11.92
C GLU A 218 18.06 -12.43 13.14
N ASN A 219 16.86 -11.83 13.11
CA ASN A 219 15.89 -11.89 14.20
C ASN A 219 14.76 -12.90 13.94
N ASN A 220 14.91 -13.78 12.94
CA ASN A 220 13.92 -14.79 12.55
C ASN A 220 12.51 -14.22 12.36
N LYS A 221 12.42 -13.04 11.77
CA LYS A 221 11.14 -12.41 11.42
C LYS A 221 10.69 -12.89 10.05
N THR A 222 9.40 -13.12 9.94
CA THR A 222 8.74 -13.61 8.74
C THR A 222 7.88 -12.55 8.08
N TYR A 223 7.18 -11.72 8.86
CA TYR A 223 6.27 -10.71 8.32
C TYR A 223 6.39 -9.38 9.07
N GLY A 224 6.65 -8.30 8.34
CA GLY A 224 6.80 -6.96 8.89
C GLY A 224 5.88 -5.93 8.24
N PHE A 225 5.32 -5.03 9.05
CA PHE A 225 4.33 -4.03 8.63
C PHE A 225 4.57 -2.67 9.30
N THR A 226 3.95 -1.62 8.74
CA THR A 226 3.95 -0.24 9.31
C THR A 226 2.55 0.26 9.68
N VAL A 227 1.47 -0.30 9.12
CA VAL A 227 0.09 0.10 9.42
C VAL A 227 -0.78 -1.12 9.61
N GLY A 228 -1.65 -1.09 10.63
CA GLY A 228 -2.74 -2.05 10.80
C GLY A 228 -4.06 -1.32 11.00
N LEU A 229 -5.14 -1.79 10.37
CA LEU A 229 -6.45 -1.14 10.37
C LEU A 229 -7.60 -2.15 10.29
N TYR A 230 -8.82 -1.67 10.45
CA TYR A 230 -10.02 -2.48 10.19
C TYR A 230 -10.36 -2.52 8.70
N GLU A 231 -10.82 -3.68 8.23
CA GLU A 231 -11.40 -3.85 6.90
C GLU A 231 -12.86 -3.34 6.87
N TYR A 232 -13.33 -2.97 5.68
CA TYR A 232 -14.73 -2.75 5.41
C TYR A 232 -15.47 -4.09 5.36
N LYS A 233 -16.29 -4.37 6.38
CA LYS A 233 -17.05 -5.62 6.52
C LYS A 233 -17.79 -6.07 5.26
N ASP A 234 -18.39 -5.13 4.53
CA ASP A 234 -19.18 -5.40 3.30
C ASP A 234 -18.36 -6.03 2.17
N THR A 235 -17.03 -6.04 2.30
CA THR A 235 -16.10 -6.55 1.28
C THR A 235 -15.63 -7.98 1.57
N VAL A 236 -15.86 -8.47 2.79
CA VAL A 236 -15.36 -9.73 3.36
C VAL A 236 -16.44 -10.46 4.17
N MET A 237 -17.71 -10.35 3.75
CA MET A 237 -18.87 -10.84 4.50
C MET A 237 -18.77 -12.35 4.83
N THR A 238 -18.27 -13.16 3.90
CA THR A 238 -18.14 -14.62 4.08
C THR A 238 -16.69 -15.08 4.24
N LEU A 239 -15.72 -14.17 4.28
CA LEU A 239 -14.31 -14.52 4.40
C LEU A 239 -14.06 -15.32 5.68
N TRP A 240 -14.53 -14.82 6.83
CA TRP A 240 -14.27 -15.50 8.11
C TRP A 240 -14.97 -16.85 8.24
N ASP A 241 -16.19 -16.98 7.72
CA ASP A 241 -16.87 -18.28 7.70
C ASP A 241 -16.10 -19.28 6.85
N THR A 242 -15.57 -18.83 5.69
CA THR A 242 -14.69 -19.66 4.85
C THR A 242 -13.39 -20.04 5.57
N VAL A 243 -12.79 -19.11 6.33
CA VAL A 243 -11.59 -19.38 7.14
C VAL A 243 -11.89 -20.40 8.24
N LYS A 244 -13.05 -20.32 8.90
CA LYS A 244 -13.48 -21.32 9.89
C LYS A 244 -13.68 -22.70 9.26
N ASP A 245 -14.25 -22.79 8.05
CA ASP A 245 -14.33 -24.05 7.31
C ASP A 245 -12.92 -24.62 7.10
N PHE A 246 -11.98 -23.81 6.63
CA PHE A 246 -10.59 -24.23 6.43
C PHE A 246 -9.94 -24.75 7.71
N MET A 247 -10.08 -24.03 8.83
CA MET A 247 -9.51 -24.46 10.12
C MET A 247 -10.13 -25.76 10.64
N GLN A 248 -11.39 -26.04 10.30
CA GLN A 248 -12.04 -27.31 10.65
C GLN A 248 -11.55 -28.47 9.78
N GLU A 249 -11.28 -28.22 8.49
CA GLU A 249 -10.76 -29.21 7.55
C GLU A 249 -9.26 -29.47 7.74
N HIS A 250 -8.50 -28.48 8.20
CA HIS A 250 -7.04 -28.51 8.36
C HIS A 250 -6.55 -28.05 9.75
N PRO A 251 -7.02 -28.67 10.85
CA PRO A 251 -6.62 -28.27 12.20
C PRO A 251 -5.12 -28.49 12.46
N ASP A 252 -4.49 -29.41 11.74
CA ASP A 252 -3.06 -29.72 11.80
C ASP A 252 -2.15 -28.59 11.27
N LEU A 253 -2.70 -27.71 10.42
CA LEU A 253 -1.96 -26.58 9.84
C LEU A 253 -2.05 -25.31 10.71
N VAL A 254 -2.85 -25.31 11.79
CA VAL A 254 -3.11 -24.15 12.64
C VAL A 254 -2.43 -24.34 14.00
N PRO A 255 -1.22 -23.80 14.23
CA PRO A 255 -0.54 -23.90 15.52
C PRO A 255 -1.35 -23.24 16.65
N GLU A 256 -1.28 -23.82 17.86
CA GLU A 256 -1.99 -23.29 19.04
C GLU A 256 -1.45 -21.93 19.50
N ASP A 257 -0.16 -21.68 19.31
CA ASP A 257 0.55 -20.44 19.70
C ASP A 257 0.56 -19.37 18.60
N ASN A 258 -0.50 -19.37 17.79
CA ASN A 258 -0.72 -18.39 16.73
C ASN A 258 -1.21 -17.03 17.26
N MET A 259 -1.52 -16.13 16.34
CA MET A 259 -1.98 -14.76 16.63
C MET A 259 -3.50 -14.59 16.48
N MET A 260 -4.31 -15.61 16.77
CA MET A 260 -5.78 -15.52 16.72
C MET A 260 -6.32 -14.30 17.46
N LYS A 261 -5.70 -13.92 18.59
CA LYS A 261 -6.07 -12.74 19.39
C LYS A 261 -5.89 -11.39 18.66
N PHE A 262 -5.09 -11.34 17.59
CA PHE A 262 -5.00 -10.15 16.74
C PHE A 262 -6.28 -9.96 15.92
N ILE A 263 -6.77 -11.05 15.34
CA ILE A 263 -7.87 -11.07 14.35
C ILE A 263 -9.23 -11.44 14.95
N SER A 264 -9.30 -11.86 16.20
CA SER A 264 -10.56 -12.25 16.86
C SER A 264 -10.55 -11.90 18.35
N ASP A 265 -11.67 -11.35 18.82
CA ASP A 265 -11.88 -10.97 20.22
C ASP A 265 -12.52 -12.08 21.06
N ASP A 266 -12.98 -13.15 20.42
CA ASP A 266 -13.79 -14.21 21.00
C ASP A 266 -13.26 -15.62 20.66
N GLY A 267 -11.94 -15.73 20.52
CA GLY A 267 -11.25 -17.02 20.33
C GLY A 267 -11.51 -17.67 18.96
N GLY A 268 -11.86 -16.86 17.95
CA GLY A 268 -12.08 -17.30 16.58
C GLY A 268 -13.55 -17.43 16.18
N ALA A 269 -14.51 -17.13 17.07
CA ALA A 269 -15.92 -17.19 16.70
C ALA A 269 -16.29 -16.14 15.64
N ASN A 270 -15.76 -14.92 15.78
CA ASN A 270 -15.93 -13.81 14.85
C ASN A 270 -14.60 -13.16 14.47
N TYR A 271 -14.51 -12.69 13.21
CA TYR A 271 -13.43 -11.82 12.76
C TYR A 271 -13.67 -10.39 13.26
N ASN A 272 -12.68 -9.81 13.94
CA ASN A 272 -12.74 -8.44 14.42
C ASN A 272 -12.41 -7.40 13.33
N LEU A 273 -12.13 -7.85 12.10
CA LEU A 273 -11.79 -7.07 10.90
C LEU A 273 -10.36 -6.49 10.87
N CYS A 274 -9.53 -6.74 11.88
CA CYS A 274 -8.15 -6.24 11.91
C CYS A 274 -7.26 -6.95 10.90
N HIS A 275 -6.48 -6.16 10.17
CA HIS A 275 -5.47 -6.64 9.25
C HIS A 275 -4.28 -5.68 9.19
N TYR A 276 -3.12 -6.21 8.80
CA TYR A 276 -1.96 -5.46 8.37
C TYR A 276 -2.21 -4.87 6.98
N TRP A 277 -1.78 -3.63 6.75
CA TRP A 277 -2.03 -2.95 5.48
C TRP A 277 -0.97 -3.31 4.44
N SER A 278 -1.32 -4.19 3.50
CA SER A 278 -0.38 -4.89 2.62
C SER A 278 0.32 -4.02 1.57
N ASN A 279 -0.02 -2.74 1.40
CA ASN A 279 0.75 -1.84 0.53
C ASN A 279 2.18 -1.58 1.03
N PHE A 280 2.43 -1.83 2.32
CA PHE A 280 3.74 -2.00 2.90
C PHE A 280 3.85 -3.39 3.49
N GLU A 281 4.79 -4.19 2.98
CA GLU A 281 5.14 -5.49 3.56
C GLU A 281 6.64 -5.71 3.38
N ILE A 282 7.33 -6.13 4.43
CA ILE A 282 8.64 -6.77 4.32
C ILE A 282 8.47 -8.19 4.85
N ALA A 283 8.58 -9.20 3.99
CA ALA A 283 8.27 -10.56 4.41
C ALA A 283 9.12 -11.63 3.70
N ASP A 284 9.25 -12.79 4.37
CA ASP A 284 9.87 -14.00 3.84
C ASP A 284 8.89 -14.71 2.89
N MET A 285 9.23 -14.80 1.61
CA MET A 285 8.42 -15.49 0.60
C MET A 285 8.30 -16.99 0.83
N ASP A 286 9.20 -17.61 1.60
CA ASP A 286 9.09 -19.03 1.95
C ASP A 286 7.81 -19.29 2.77
N PHE A 287 7.31 -18.28 3.50
CA PHE A 287 6.02 -18.39 4.18
C PHE A 287 4.86 -18.57 3.19
N TRP A 288 4.79 -17.72 2.16
CA TRP A 288 3.75 -17.79 1.15
C TRP A 288 3.86 -19.05 0.28
N ARG A 289 5.09 -19.51 0.03
CA ARG A 289 5.38 -20.77 -0.67
C ARG A 289 5.12 -22.01 0.18
N GLY A 290 4.98 -21.84 1.49
CA GLY A 290 4.77 -22.91 2.45
C GLY A 290 3.44 -23.63 2.26
N GLU A 291 3.38 -24.86 2.75
CA GLU A 291 2.23 -25.75 2.61
C GLU A 291 0.96 -25.14 3.20
N ALA A 292 1.01 -24.63 4.43
CA ALA A 292 -0.14 -24.07 5.13
C ALA A 292 -0.78 -22.91 4.36
N TYR A 293 0.03 -21.93 3.93
CA TYR A 293 -0.47 -20.78 3.19
C TYR A 293 -0.95 -21.17 1.77
N SER A 294 -0.24 -22.07 1.10
CA SER A 294 -0.63 -22.54 -0.23
C SER A 294 -1.99 -23.23 -0.20
N GLN A 295 -2.22 -24.14 0.77
CA GLN A 295 -3.52 -24.81 0.94
C GLN A 295 -4.61 -23.81 1.34
N PHE A 296 -4.30 -22.86 2.22
CA PHE A 296 -5.23 -21.80 2.62
C PHE A 296 -5.67 -20.93 1.43
N PHE A 297 -4.71 -20.44 0.63
CA PHE A 297 -5.03 -19.65 -0.56
C PHE A 297 -5.86 -20.46 -1.55
N ASP A 298 -5.47 -21.71 -1.85
CA ASP A 298 -6.21 -22.56 -2.80
C ASP A 298 -7.66 -22.83 -2.32
N PHE A 299 -7.86 -22.98 -1.01
CA PHE A 299 -9.18 -23.12 -0.41
C PHE A 299 -10.03 -21.85 -0.59
N LEU A 300 -9.47 -20.68 -0.28
CA LEU A 300 -10.14 -19.40 -0.46
C LEU A 300 -10.45 -19.12 -1.94
N ASP A 301 -9.49 -19.38 -2.83
CA ASP A 301 -9.64 -19.13 -4.26
C ASP A 301 -10.85 -19.90 -4.80
N ARG A 302 -10.95 -21.21 -4.52
CA ARG A 302 -12.08 -22.05 -4.96
C ARG A 302 -13.44 -21.61 -4.44
N LYS A 303 -13.51 -20.90 -3.33
CA LYS A 303 -14.78 -20.37 -2.76
C LYS A 303 -15.26 -19.13 -3.52
N GLY A 304 -14.38 -18.48 -4.30
CA GLY A 304 -14.74 -17.42 -5.23
C GLY A 304 -14.96 -16.05 -4.60
N GLY A 305 -14.63 -15.86 -3.33
CA GLY A 305 -14.87 -14.59 -2.61
C GLY A 305 -14.10 -13.40 -3.18
N PHE A 306 -12.99 -13.61 -3.88
CA PHE A 306 -12.32 -12.55 -4.66
C PHE A 306 -13.24 -11.93 -5.72
N TYR A 307 -14.18 -12.71 -6.30
CA TYR A 307 -15.06 -12.29 -7.38
C TYR A 307 -16.54 -12.13 -6.98
N TYR A 308 -17.02 -12.97 -6.06
CA TYR A 308 -18.38 -12.91 -5.51
C TYR A 308 -18.50 -11.95 -4.30
N GLU A 309 -17.38 -11.44 -3.80
CA GLU A 309 -17.29 -10.30 -2.89
C GLU A 309 -16.21 -9.34 -3.40
N ARG A 310 -15.32 -8.87 -2.51
CA ARG A 310 -14.15 -8.05 -2.86
C ARG A 310 -13.02 -8.30 -1.84
N TRP A 311 -12.72 -9.57 -1.57
CA TRP A 311 -11.66 -9.97 -0.65
C TRP A 311 -10.34 -9.33 -1.07
N GLY A 312 -9.78 -8.49 -0.20
CA GLY A 312 -8.47 -7.88 -0.39
C GLY A 312 -7.36 -8.85 -0.02
N ASP A 313 -6.20 -8.67 -0.63
CA ASP A 313 -4.97 -9.35 -0.21
C ASP A 313 -4.58 -8.99 1.22
N ALA A 314 -4.81 -7.75 1.66
CA ALA A 314 -4.47 -7.31 3.01
C ALA A 314 -5.12 -8.17 4.13
N PRO A 315 -6.47 -8.37 4.17
CA PRO A 315 -7.07 -9.29 5.14
C PRO A 315 -6.68 -10.76 4.88
N VAL A 316 -6.47 -11.21 3.65
CA VAL A 316 -6.06 -12.60 3.35
C VAL A 316 -4.66 -12.89 3.89
N HIS A 317 -3.67 -12.03 3.60
CA HIS A 317 -2.32 -12.10 4.14
C HIS A 317 -2.32 -12.05 5.67
N SER A 318 -3.11 -11.13 6.24
CA SER A 318 -3.15 -10.94 7.69
C SER A 318 -3.76 -12.12 8.42
N ILE A 319 -4.84 -12.71 7.89
CA ILE A 319 -5.42 -13.94 8.44
C ILE A 319 -4.43 -15.09 8.30
N GLY A 320 -3.83 -15.29 7.11
CA GLY A 320 -2.84 -16.34 6.89
C GLY A 320 -1.65 -16.21 7.86
N ALA A 321 -1.05 -15.02 7.95
CA ALA A 321 0.03 -14.73 8.89
C ALA A 321 -0.41 -14.98 10.35
N SER A 322 -1.61 -14.54 10.73
CA SER A 322 -2.09 -14.68 12.11
C SER A 322 -2.43 -16.12 12.50
N LEU A 323 -2.79 -16.97 11.54
CA LEU A 323 -3.11 -18.38 11.79
C LEU A 323 -1.85 -19.25 11.78
N PHE A 324 -0.89 -18.97 10.91
CA PHE A 324 0.21 -19.90 10.61
C PHE A 324 1.57 -19.45 11.17
N LEU A 325 1.68 -18.21 11.67
CA LEU A 325 2.89 -17.72 12.33
C LEU A 325 2.68 -17.59 13.84
N ARG A 326 3.78 -17.76 14.56
CA ARG A 326 3.86 -17.34 15.97
C ARG A 326 4.02 -15.83 16.07
N LYS A 327 3.59 -15.25 17.19
CA LYS A 327 3.67 -13.78 17.39
C LYS A 327 5.08 -13.23 17.21
N GLU A 328 6.11 -13.96 17.64
CA GLU A 328 7.53 -13.56 17.55
C GLU A 328 8.04 -13.42 16.12
N GLN A 329 7.37 -14.05 15.15
CA GLN A 329 7.72 -13.99 13.74
C GLN A 329 7.12 -12.77 13.03
N THR A 330 6.23 -12.01 13.69
CA THR A 330 5.75 -10.73 13.18
C THR A 330 6.53 -9.57 13.76
N HIS A 331 6.61 -8.47 13.01
CA HIS A 331 7.32 -7.26 13.42
C HIS A 331 6.57 -5.99 12.99
N PHE A 332 6.45 -5.05 13.91
CA PHE A 332 6.01 -3.70 13.61
C PHE A 332 7.25 -2.82 13.44
N PHE A 333 7.43 -2.25 12.25
CA PHE A 333 8.52 -1.33 11.96
C PHE A 333 8.17 0.07 12.47
N GLU A 334 8.40 0.31 13.76
CA GLU A 334 8.09 1.59 14.44
C GLU A 334 8.92 2.79 13.94
N ASP A 335 9.97 2.53 13.17
CA ASP A 335 10.99 3.47 12.72
C ASP A 335 10.93 3.76 11.21
N ILE A 336 10.13 3.00 10.44
CA ILE A 336 9.95 3.23 9.01
C ILE A 336 8.73 4.14 8.79
N GLY A 337 8.96 5.46 8.81
CA GLY A 337 7.90 6.44 8.50
C GLY A 337 7.36 6.28 7.09
N TYR A 338 6.07 6.01 6.98
CA TYR A 338 5.41 5.58 5.75
C TYR A 338 4.03 6.22 5.58
N ARG A 339 3.68 6.58 4.35
CA ARG A 339 2.30 6.97 3.99
C ARG A 339 1.89 6.39 2.66
N HIS A 340 0.69 5.84 2.67
CA HIS A 340 -0.13 5.64 1.49
C HIS A 340 -1.47 6.31 1.80
N GLU A 341 -2.01 7.13 0.89
CA GLU A 341 -3.21 7.90 1.22
C GLU A 341 -4.38 6.98 1.63
N PRO A 342 -5.14 7.34 2.69
CA PRO A 342 -5.02 8.55 3.52
C PRO A 342 -4.21 8.37 4.82
N PHE A 343 -3.59 7.20 5.05
CA PHE A 343 -3.02 6.85 6.35
C PHE A 343 -1.50 7.00 6.38
N GLN A 344 -1.01 7.54 7.48
CA GLN A 344 0.41 7.76 7.73
C GLN A 344 0.82 7.12 9.05
N HIS A 345 1.86 6.29 9.01
CA HIS A 345 2.65 5.94 10.18
C HIS A 345 3.84 6.90 10.26
N CYS A 346 3.98 7.59 11.39
CA CYS A 346 5.12 8.49 11.62
C CYS A 346 5.79 8.10 12.95
N PRO A 347 7.08 7.71 12.92
CA PRO A 347 7.84 7.38 14.13
C PRO A 347 7.75 8.46 15.19
N GLN A 348 7.93 8.07 16.44
CA GLN A 348 7.80 8.96 17.60
C GLN A 348 9.11 9.00 18.39
N GLY A 349 9.31 10.08 19.16
CA GLY A 349 10.45 10.20 20.09
C GLY A 349 11.82 10.00 19.42
N ASP A 350 12.66 9.16 20.02
CA ASP A 350 14.04 8.92 19.57
C ASP A 350 14.11 8.29 18.17
N ALA A 351 13.15 7.45 17.79
CA ALA A 351 13.10 6.86 16.46
C ALA A 351 12.92 7.94 15.38
N TRP A 352 12.05 8.94 15.64
CA TRP A 352 11.82 10.06 14.73
C TRP A 352 13.08 10.91 14.53
N VAL A 353 13.81 11.19 15.62
CA VAL A 353 15.04 11.99 15.59
C VAL A 353 16.16 11.22 14.87
N ARG A 354 16.36 9.95 15.23
CA ARG A 354 17.41 9.09 14.65
C ARG A 354 17.22 8.91 13.15
N GLY A 355 15.98 8.63 12.73
CA GLY A 355 15.62 8.48 11.33
C GLY A 355 15.57 9.80 10.55
N ARG A 356 15.90 10.95 11.16
CA ARG A 356 15.80 12.29 10.54
C ARG A 356 14.48 12.49 9.78
N CYS A 357 13.39 12.06 10.42
CA CYS A 357 12.09 11.91 9.78
C CYS A 357 11.52 13.26 9.33
N SER A 358 10.88 13.27 8.17
CA SER A 358 10.25 14.46 7.57
C SER A 358 8.73 14.54 7.76
N CYS A 359 8.09 13.49 8.28
CA CYS A 359 6.68 13.50 8.64
C CYS A 359 6.42 14.29 9.93
N ASN A 360 5.19 14.82 10.07
CA ASN A 360 4.74 15.42 11.32
C ASN A 360 4.30 14.31 12.30
N PRO A 361 4.93 14.16 13.49
CA PRO A 361 4.54 13.14 14.46
C PRO A 361 3.08 13.20 14.91
N SER A 362 2.42 14.35 14.77
CA SER A 362 0.99 14.52 15.10
C SER A 362 0.05 13.95 14.03
N ASP A 363 0.54 13.78 12.80
CA ASP A 363 -0.18 13.14 11.70
C ASP A 363 0.17 11.64 11.69
N ASN A 364 -0.28 10.94 12.74
CA ASN A 364 -0.01 9.53 12.92
C ASN A 364 -1.31 8.74 13.13
N PHE A 365 -1.55 7.79 12.23
CA PHE A 365 -2.73 6.92 12.23
C PHE A 365 -2.70 5.89 13.36
N ASP A 366 -1.53 5.53 13.87
CA ASP A 366 -1.34 4.45 14.86
C ASP A 366 -2.31 4.50 16.06
N LYS A 367 -2.63 5.71 16.52
CA LYS A 367 -3.49 5.97 17.70
C LYS A 367 -4.97 6.21 17.34
N SER A 368 -5.33 6.14 16.06
CA SER A 368 -6.70 6.27 15.59
C SER A 368 -7.58 5.15 16.15
N SER A 369 -8.87 5.43 16.37
CA SER A 369 -9.84 4.37 16.71
C SER A 369 -10.04 3.34 15.59
N TYR A 370 -9.61 3.68 14.36
CA TYR A 370 -9.63 2.78 13.21
C TYR A 370 -8.31 2.02 13.00
N SER A 371 -7.29 2.28 13.83
CA SER A 371 -6.05 1.52 13.84
C SER A 371 -6.21 0.23 14.64
N CYS A 372 -5.52 -0.81 14.19
CA CYS A 372 -5.38 -2.09 14.90
C CYS A 372 -4.02 -2.24 15.59
N LEU A 373 -3.14 -1.23 15.55
CA LEU A 373 -1.81 -1.34 16.17
C LEU A 373 -1.90 -1.61 17.68
N ALA A 374 -2.76 -0.90 18.40
CA ALA A 374 -2.94 -1.11 19.84
C ALA A 374 -3.43 -2.53 20.21
N ARG A 375 -4.06 -3.25 19.27
CA ARG A 375 -4.43 -4.66 19.46
C ARG A 375 -3.23 -5.57 19.28
N TRP A 376 -2.40 -5.28 18.29
CA TRP A 376 -1.14 -6.01 18.06
C TRP A 376 -0.17 -5.81 19.23
N GLU A 377 0.02 -4.59 19.72
CA GLU A 377 0.90 -4.27 20.86
C GLU A 377 0.51 -5.05 22.14
N LYS A 378 -0.79 -5.24 22.38
CA LYS A 378 -1.29 -6.01 23.54
C LYS A 378 -0.90 -7.49 23.53
N LEU A 379 -0.43 -8.04 22.41
CA LEU A 379 0.07 -9.42 22.35
C LEU A 379 1.46 -9.59 22.99
N TRP A 380 2.14 -8.48 23.26
CA TRP A 380 3.51 -8.42 23.78
C TRP A 380 3.58 -8.05 25.27
N VAL A 381 2.42 -7.84 25.91
CA VAL A 381 2.29 -7.47 27.33
C VAL A 381 1.87 -8.66 28.18
#